data_AF-A0A1S6HEA3-F1
#
_entry.id   AF-A0A1S6HEA3-F1
#
_cell.length_a   1.000
_cell.length_b   1.000
_cell.length_c   1.000
_cell.angle_alpha   90.00
_cell.angle_beta   90.00
_cell.angle_gamma   90.00
#
_symmetry.space_group_name_H-M   'P 1'
#
loop_
_entity.id
_entity.type
_entity.pdbx_description
1 polymer ?
#
loop_
_entity_poly.entity_id
_entity_poly.type
_entity_poly.pdbx_seq_one_letter_code
_entity_poly.pdbx_strand_id
1 'polypeptide(L)'
;MVYGTRDMFNRRIRMEGRKIDIFAEVNEIKKHIGEILPELDGDRLIIMMSHCRQYYEGHLHYGRRGIPENQQKKRDLTEAENILYELLLKLKLNPSTSYRWFLATRIPQDIK
;
A
#
# COMPACT_ATOMS: atom_id res chain seq x y z
N MET A 1 34.26 7.73 -26.35
CA MET A 1 32.78 7.73 -26.21
C MET A 1 32.47 7.16 -24.84
N VAL A 2 32.20 8.02 -23.86
CA VAL A 2 31.95 7.59 -22.47
C VAL A 2 30.54 7.02 -22.44
N TYR A 3 30.42 5.71 -22.22
CA TYR A 3 29.14 5.07 -21.98
C TYR A 3 28.53 5.72 -20.74
N GLY A 4 27.53 6.57 -20.95
CA GLY A 4 26.77 7.18 -19.87
C GLY A 4 26.18 6.08 -19.02
N THR A 5 26.66 5.98 -17.78
CA THR A 5 26.00 5.28 -16.69
C THR A 5 24.60 5.85 -16.56
N ARG A 6 23.64 5.26 -17.28
CA ARG A 6 22.22 5.45 -17.02
C ARG A 6 22.00 4.97 -15.59
N ASP A 7 22.01 5.92 -14.68
CA ASP A 7 21.61 5.82 -13.29
C ASP A 7 20.64 4.65 -13.04
N MET A 8 21.20 3.51 -12.64
CA MET A 8 20.47 2.42 -11.99
C MET A 8 20.10 2.81 -10.55
N PHE A 9 19.84 4.09 -10.29
CA PHE A 9 19.28 4.49 -9.01
C PHE A 9 17.83 4.06 -8.99
N ASN A 10 17.46 3.24 -8.01
CA ASN A 10 16.08 2.82 -7.78
C ASN A 10 15.23 4.06 -7.44
N ARG A 11 14.67 4.72 -8.47
CA ARG A 11 13.86 5.95 -8.35
C ARG A 11 12.53 5.71 -7.62
N ARG A 12 12.17 4.43 -7.38
CA ARG A 12 10.89 4.03 -6.76
C ARG A 12 10.86 4.22 -5.25
N ILE A 13 12.01 4.44 -4.60
CA ILE A 13 12.11 4.62 -3.15
C ILE A 13 12.60 6.04 -2.86
N ARG A 14 11.80 7.02 -3.28
CA ARG A 14 12.05 8.43 -2.98
C ARG A 14 10.73 9.09 -2.61
N MET A 15 10.73 9.85 -1.52
CA MET A 15 9.65 10.77 -1.18
C MET A 15 10.16 12.18 -1.45
N GLU A 16 9.43 12.95 -2.25
CA GLU A 16 9.82 14.32 -2.64
C GLU A 16 11.26 14.44 -3.20
N GLY A 17 11.73 13.40 -3.91
CA GLY A 17 13.05 13.36 -4.53
C GLY A 17 14.21 12.89 -3.63
N ARG A 18 13.96 12.67 -2.33
CA ARG A 18 14.96 12.19 -1.36
C ARG A 18 14.83 10.69 -1.13
N LYS A 19 15.97 9.98 -1.02
CA LYS A 19 15.98 8.57 -0.60
C LYS A 19 15.49 8.50 0.84
N ILE A 20 14.52 7.62 1.08
CA ILE A 20 13.92 7.41 2.40
C ILE A 20 14.21 5.99 2.89
N ASP A 21 14.19 5.81 4.20
CA ASP A 21 14.15 4.49 4.81
C ASP A 21 12.70 4.00 4.89
N ILE A 22 12.35 3.05 4.02
CA ILE A 22 10.99 2.51 3.95
C ILE A 22 10.59 1.77 5.23
N PHE A 23 11.53 1.21 6.00
CA PHE A 23 11.20 0.49 7.22
C PHE A 23 10.79 1.46 8.31
N ALA A 24 11.53 2.57 8.48
CA ALA A 24 11.17 3.64 9.40
C ALA A 24 9.80 4.23 9.06
N GLU A 25 9.58 4.57 7.78
CA GLU A 25 8.29 5.13 7.32
C GLU A 25 7.13 4.15 7.56
N VAL A 26 7.28 2.88 7.18
CA VAL A 26 6.21 1.89 7.42
C VAL A 26 5.95 1.71 8.92
N ASN A 27 6.98 1.75 9.78
CA ASN A 27 6.79 1.63 11.22
C ASN A 27 6.03 2.82 11.80
N GLU A 28 6.30 4.05 11.36
CA GLU A 28 5.52 5.22 11.77
C GLU A 28 4.06 5.11 11.31
N ILE A 29 3.82 4.70 10.06
CA ILE A 29 2.46 4.48 9.56
C ILE A 29 1.75 3.39 10.39
N LYS A 30 2.45 2.30 10.74
CA LYS A 30 1.89 1.23 11.59
C LYS A 30 1.50 1.72 12.98
N LYS A 31 2.23 2.67 13.58
CA LYS A 31 1.83 3.28 14.86
C LYS A 31 0.50 4.01 14.73
N HIS A 32 0.37 4.88 13.73
CA HIS A 32 -0.89 5.58 13.46
C HIS A 32 -2.05 4.63 13.15
N ILE A 33 -1.79 3.56 12.40
CA ILE A 33 -2.80 2.52 12.15
C ILE A 33 -3.18 1.82 13.46
N GLY A 34 -2.22 1.47 14.32
CA GLY A 34 -2.49 0.82 15.60
C GLY A 34 -3.28 1.68 16.59
N GLU A 35 -3.18 3.00 16.51
CA GLU A 35 -3.98 3.93 17.31
C GLU A 35 -5.46 3.93 16.88
N ILE A 36 -5.73 3.73 15.59
CA ILE A 36 -7.08 3.84 15.00
C ILE A 36 -7.75 2.46 14.86
N LEU A 37 -6.97 1.44 14.52
CA LEU A 37 -7.39 0.06 14.25
C LEU A 37 -6.49 -0.90 15.06
N PRO A 38 -6.60 -0.90 16.41
CA PRO A 38 -5.71 -1.68 17.27
C PRO A 38 -5.82 -3.21 17.09
N GLU A 39 -6.98 -3.70 16.64
CA GLU A 39 -7.24 -5.14 16.45
C GLU A 39 -6.78 -5.67 15.09
N LEU A 40 -6.15 -4.84 14.26
CA LEU A 40 -5.81 -5.21 12.90
C LEU A 40 -4.50 -6.02 12.82
N ASP A 41 -4.63 -7.31 12.51
CA ASP A 41 -3.47 -8.16 12.25
C ASP A 41 -2.72 -7.76 10.95
N GLY A 42 -1.43 -8.13 10.87
CA GLY A 42 -0.58 -7.73 9.75
C GLY A 42 -1.02 -8.27 8.39
N ASP A 43 -1.65 -9.44 8.34
CA ASP A 43 -2.07 -10.05 7.07
C ASP A 43 -3.36 -9.40 6.56
N ARG A 44 -4.33 -9.15 7.45
CA ARG A 44 -5.52 -8.34 7.19
C ARG A 44 -5.15 -6.93 6.76
N LEU A 45 -4.16 -6.32 7.41
CA LEU A 45 -3.66 -5.00 6.99
C LEU A 45 -3.15 -5.02 5.55
N ILE A 46 -2.37 -6.03 5.15
CA ILE A 46 -1.89 -6.14 3.76
C ILE A 46 -3.05 -6.30 2.77
N ILE A 47 -4.07 -7.07 3.12
CA ILE A 47 -5.27 -7.24 2.31
C ILE A 47 -6.01 -5.91 2.16
N MET A 48 -6.25 -5.20 3.28
CA MET A 48 -6.92 -3.90 3.27
C MET A 48 -6.12 -2.85 2.48
N MET A 49 -4.80 -2.82 2.62
CA MET A 49 -3.92 -1.95 1.83
C MET A 49 -4.01 -2.27 0.32
N SER A 50 -4.12 -3.55 -0.04
CA SER A 50 -4.36 -3.98 -1.43
C SER A 50 -5.69 -3.43 -1.96
N HIS A 51 -6.76 -3.49 -1.16
CA HIS A 51 -8.06 -2.94 -1.53
C HIS A 51 -8.02 -1.41 -1.67
N CYS A 52 -7.36 -0.71 -0.73
CA CYS A 52 -7.14 0.74 -0.81
C CYS A 52 -6.41 1.14 -2.10
N ARG A 53 -5.36 0.40 -2.46
CA ARG A 53 -4.66 0.59 -3.73
C ARG A 53 -5.57 0.37 -4.94
N GLN A 54 -6.31 -0.74 -4.97
CA GLN A 54 -7.19 -1.04 -6.10
C GLN A 54 -8.30 -0.01 -6.23
N TYR A 55 -8.84 0.48 -5.12
CA TYR A 55 -9.84 1.55 -5.10
C TYR A 55 -9.28 2.87 -5.64
N TYR A 56 -8.08 3.25 -5.17
CA TYR A 56 -7.35 4.42 -5.68
C TYR A 56 -7.10 4.35 -7.20
N GLU A 57 -6.78 3.16 -7.72
CA GLU A 57 -6.56 2.91 -9.15
C GLU A 57 -7.89 2.75 -9.94
N GLY A 58 -9.05 2.75 -9.27
CA GLY A 58 -10.37 2.56 -9.91
C GLY A 58 -10.66 1.13 -10.37
N HIS A 59 -9.96 0.14 -9.79
CA HIS A 59 -9.94 -1.27 -10.16
C HIS A 59 -10.41 -2.22 -9.04
N LEU A 60 -11.07 -1.69 -8.01
CA LEU A 60 -11.66 -2.51 -6.96
C LEU A 60 -13.02 -3.02 -7.42
N HIS A 61 -13.15 -4.34 -7.52
CA HIS A 61 -14.35 -5.02 -8.02
C HIS A 61 -14.77 -6.15 -7.09
N TYR A 62 -16.06 -6.50 -7.10
CA TYR A 62 -16.54 -7.69 -6.40
C TYR A 62 -16.14 -8.97 -7.15
N GLY A 63 -15.79 -10.03 -6.42
CA GLY A 63 -15.55 -11.35 -6.98
C GLY A 63 -14.18 -11.54 -7.64
N ARG A 64 -14.03 -12.64 -8.39
CA ARG A 64 -12.74 -13.01 -9.03
C ARG A 64 -12.46 -12.15 -10.25
N ARG A 65 -11.21 -11.69 -10.38
CA ARG A 65 -10.72 -10.79 -11.44
C ARG A 65 -10.84 -11.34 -12.87
N GLY A 66 -10.81 -12.67 -13.02
CA GLY A 66 -10.89 -13.36 -14.30
C GLY A 66 -12.31 -13.55 -14.85
N ILE A 67 -13.34 -13.13 -14.13
CA ILE A 67 -14.74 -13.27 -14.56
C ILE A 67 -15.19 -11.91 -15.13
N PRO A 68 -15.55 -11.82 -16.43
CA PRO A 68 -15.93 -10.55 -17.07
C PRO A 68 -17.09 -9.83 -16.38
N GLU A 69 -18.09 -10.59 -15.89
CA GLU A 69 -19.27 -10.06 -15.19
C GLU A 69 -18.91 -9.25 -13.93
N ASN A 70 -17.80 -9.60 -13.29
CA ASN A 70 -17.30 -8.94 -12.09
C ASN A 70 -16.59 -7.62 -12.40
N GLN A 71 -16.01 -7.47 -13.60
CA GLN A 71 -15.30 -6.25 -13.99
C GLN A 71 -16.24 -5.04 -14.11
N GLN A 72 -17.53 -5.28 -14.33
CA GLN A 72 -18.55 -4.24 -14.36
C GLN A 72 -19.05 -3.86 -12.95
N LYS A 73 -18.86 -4.75 -11.96
CA LYS A 73 -19.32 -4.56 -10.58
C LYS A 73 -18.22 -3.94 -9.72
N LYS A 74 -18.07 -2.62 -9.82
CA LYS A 74 -17.19 -1.87 -8.92
C LYS A 74 -17.61 -2.09 -7.47
N ARG A 75 -16.62 -2.24 -6.60
CA ARG A 75 -16.79 -2.42 -5.16
C ARG A 75 -16.31 -1.17 -4.43
N ASP A 76 -17.12 -0.70 -3.50
CA ASP A 76 -16.71 0.33 -2.54
C ASP A 76 -15.90 -0.26 -1.38
N LEU A 77 -15.12 0.59 -0.72
CA LEU A 77 -14.39 0.22 0.49
C LEU A 77 -15.37 -0.11 1.61
N THR A 78 -15.03 -1.08 2.46
CA THR A 78 -15.73 -1.23 3.75
C THR A 78 -15.42 -0.04 4.65
N GLU A 79 -16.15 0.12 5.75
CA GLU A 79 -15.90 1.20 6.73
C GLU A 79 -14.45 1.20 7.24
N ALA A 80 -13.93 0.05 7.67
CA ALA A 80 -12.55 -0.06 8.14
C ALA A 80 -11.52 0.22 7.02
N GLU A 81 -11.79 -0.22 5.79
CA GLU A 81 -10.93 0.09 4.64
C GLU A 81 -10.98 1.58 4.29
N ASN A 82 -12.14 2.22 4.44
CA ASN A 82 -12.30 3.65 4.21
C ASN A 82 -11.55 4.47 5.25
N ILE A 83 -11.62 4.08 6.54
CA ILE A 83 -10.83 4.70 7.61
C ILE A 83 -9.33 4.63 7.30
N LEU A 84 -8.84 3.44 6.90
CA LEU A 84 -7.45 3.25 6.50
C LEU A 84 -7.09 4.11 5.28
N TYR A 85 -7.96 4.15 4.27
CA TYR A 85 -7.76 4.94 3.07
C TYR A 85 -7.68 6.43 3.36
N GLU A 86 -8.60 6.96 4.17
CA GLU A 86 -8.59 8.35 4.61
C GLU A 86 -7.34 8.70 5.42
N LEU A 87 -6.87 7.80 6.29
CA LEU A 87 -5.61 7.99 7.02
C LEU A 87 -4.44 8.16 6.05
N LEU A 88 -4.32 7.30 5.04
CA LEU A 88 -3.26 7.40 4.03
C LEU A 88 -3.30 8.76 3.33
N LEU A 89 -4.49 9.22 2.94
CA LEU A 89 -4.66 10.52 2.29
C LEU A 89 -4.32 11.69 3.21
N LYS A 90 -4.73 11.65 4.49
CA LYS A 90 -4.38 12.65 5.50
C LYS A 90 -2.87 12.75 5.72
N LEU A 91 -2.18 11.61 5.67
CA LEU A 91 -0.72 11.53 5.72
C LEU A 91 -0.03 11.87 4.39
N LYS A 92 -0.78 12.28 3.36
CA LYS A 92 -0.30 12.57 1.99
C LYS A 92 0.43 11.39 1.34
N LEU A 93 0.07 10.18 1.74
CA LEU A 93 0.64 8.95 1.23
C LEU A 93 -0.14 8.47 0.00
N ASN A 94 0.59 8.08 -1.04
CA ASN A 94 -0.02 7.45 -2.20
C ASN A 94 -0.35 5.98 -1.89
N PRO A 95 -1.63 5.54 -1.95
CA PRO A 95 -2.02 4.17 -1.58
C PRO A 95 -1.29 3.07 -2.37
N SER A 96 -0.99 3.30 -3.65
CA SER A 96 -0.26 2.35 -4.50
C SER A 96 1.20 2.20 -4.05
N THR A 97 1.85 3.31 -3.72
CA THR A 97 3.23 3.32 -3.19
C THR A 97 3.29 2.71 -1.80
N SER A 98 2.42 3.13 -0.88
CA SER A 98 2.38 2.63 0.49
C SER A 98 2.15 1.13 0.53
N TYR A 99 1.20 0.60 -0.26
CA TYR A 99 0.99 -0.85 -0.37
C TYR A 99 2.28 -1.60 -0.74
N ARG A 100 3.07 -1.08 -1.69
CA ARG A 100 4.34 -1.71 -2.09
C ARG A 100 5.37 -1.69 -0.96
N TRP A 101 5.43 -0.62 -0.17
CA TRP A 101 6.32 -0.56 1.00
C TRP A 101 5.92 -1.55 2.08
N PHE A 102 4.62 -1.67 2.35
CA PHE A 102 4.09 -2.66 3.30
C PHE A 102 4.37 -4.10 2.86
N LEU A 103 4.26 -4.39 1.56
CA LEU A 103 4.68 -5.70 1.02
C LEU A 103 6.19 -5.94 1.19
N ALA A 104 7.02 -4.94 0.90
CA ALA A 104 8.48 -5.07 0.96
C ALA A 104 9.02 -5.22 2.39
N THR A 105 8.31 -4.66 3.37
CA THR A 105 8.67 -4.70 4.80
C THR A 105 7.98 -5.83 5.56
N ARG A 106 7.18 -6.67 4.88
CA ARG A 106 6.55 -7.84 5.48
C ARG A 106 7.62 -8.89 5.80
N ILE A 107 7.81 -9.16 7.08
CA ILE A 107 8.59 -10.32 7.54
C ILE A 107 7.65 -11.54 7.52
N PRO A 108 7.99 -12.63 6.80
CA PRO A 108 7.20 -13.86 6.83
C PRO A 108 7.02 -14.36 8.25
N GLN A 109 5.81 -14.79 8.61
CA GLN A 109 5.53 -15.25 9.98
C GLN A 109 6.39 -16.46 10.38
N ASP A 110 6.84 -17.25 9.41
CA ASP A 110 7.69 -18.43 9.59
C ASP A 110 9.15 -18.09 9.98
N ILE A 111 9.53 -16.81 9.95
CA ILE A 111 10.87 -16.31 10.28
C ILE A 111 10.77 -15.35 11.49
N LYS A 112 10.07 -15.78 12.54
CA LYS A 112 10.01 -15.07 13.83
C LYS A 112 10.93 -15.71 14.86
#